data_AF-A0A9P6WS23-F1
#
_entry.id   AF-A0A9P6WS23-F1
#
_cell.length_a   1.000
_cell.length_b   1.000
_cell.length_c   1.000
_cell.angle_alpha   90.00
_cell.angle_beta   90.00
_cell.angle_gamma   90.00
#
_symmetry.space_group_name_H-M   'P 1'
#
loop_
_entity.id
_entity.type
_entity.pdbx_description
1 polymer ?
#
loop_
_entity_poly.entity_id
_entity_poly.type
_entity_poly.pdbx_seq_one_letter_code
_entity_poly.pdbx_strand_id
1 'polypeptide(L)' 'MVVRNMCRQFQLPVEVLAHETVRADDGLALSSRNRYLTEGERAEAPALYAELQHIGQRLAQGGLRGPAPPARPEAP' A
#
# COMPACT_ATOMS: atom_id res chain seq x y z
N MET A 1 -3.68 5.38 -9.31
CA MET A 1 -2.80 6.17 -8.42
C MET A 1 -3.07 7.64 -8.65
N VAL A 2 -3.26 8.43 -7.58
CA VAL A 2 -3.63 9.85 -7.68
C VAL A 2 -2.64 10.64 -8.53
N VAL A 3 -1.34 10.53 -8.25
CA VAL A 3 -0.28 11.27 -8.99
C VAL A 3 -0.23 10.90 -10.47
N ARG A 4 -0.30 9.61 -10.82
CA ARG A 4 -0.33 9.17 -12.24
C ARG A 4 -1.56 9.71 -12.97
N ASN A 5 -2.72 9.68 -12.32
CA ASN A 5 -3.95 10.23 -12.90
C ASN A 5 -3.85 11.74 -13.09
N MET A 6 -3.29 12.45 -12.11
CA MET A 6 -3.04 13.89 -12.16
C MET A 6 -2.13 14.26 -13.35
N CYS A 7 -0.98 13.59 -13.51
CA CYS A 7 -0.08 13.84 -14.64
C CYS A 7 -0.77 13.64 -15.99
N ARG A 8 -1.59 12.58 -16.12
CA ARG A 8 -2.37 12.32 -17.34
C ARG A 8 -3.43 13.40 -17.58
N GLN A 9 -4.19 13.78 -16.54
CA GLN A 9 -5.29 14.74 -16.65
C GLN A 9 -4.81 16.15 -16.99
N PHE A 10 -3.65 16.56 -16.48
CA PHE A 10 -3.06 17.87 -16.75
C PHE A 10 -2.04 17.85 -17.89
N GLN A 11 -1.94 16.75 -18.65
CA GLN A 11 -1.02 16.61 -19.78
C GLN A 11 0.43 16.97 -19.41
N LEU A 12 0.85 16.64 -18.18
CA LEU A 12 2.21 16.90 -17.73
C LEU A 12 3.16 15.94 -18.45
N PRO A 13 4.23 16.42 -19.10
CA PRO A 13 5.19 15.60 -19.84
C PRO A 13 6.17 14.91 -18.86
N VAL A 14 5.64 14.14 -17.91
CA VAL A 14 6.39 13.45 -16.86
C VAL A 14 5.95 12.00 -16.79
N GLU A 15 6.92 11.08 -16.76
CA GLU A 15 6.68 9.66 -16.52
C GLU A 15 6.70 9.35 -15.00
N VAL A 16 5.68 8.64 -14.51
CA VAL A 16 5.58 8.24 -13.11
C VAL A 16 6.02 6.79 -12.95
N LEU A 17 7.30 6.61 -12.58
CA LEU A 17 7.90 5.32 -12.26
C LEU A 17 7.55 4.90 -10.83
N ALA A 18 6.95 3.73 -10.67
CA ALA A 18 6.70 3.15 -9.35
C ALA A 18 7.99 2.50 -8.81
N HIS A 19 8.15 2.49 -7.49
CA HIS A 19 9.23 1.78 -6.80
C HIS A 19 8.65 0.98 -5.63
N GLU A 20 9.34 -0.11 -5.31
CA GLU A 20 8.98 -0.97 -4.19
C GLU A 20 9.20 -0.27 -2.84
N THR A 21 8.36 -0.63 -1.86
CA THR A 21 8.53 -0.17 -0.49
C THR A 21 9.73 -0.85 0.14
N VAL A 22 10.73 -0.07 0.55
CA VAL A 22 11.88 -0.57 1.32
C VAL A 22 11.46 -0.85 2.76
N ARG A 23 11.94 -1.96 3.31
CA ARG A 23 11.63 -2.45 4.65
C ARG A 23 12.91 -2.69 5.44
N ALA A 24 12.81 -2.60 6.76
CA ALA A 24 13.83 -3.10 7.67
C ALA A 24 13.82 -4.64 7.69
N ASP A 25 14.83 -5.25 8.30
CA ASP A 25 15.00 -6.72 8.35
C ASP A 25 13.82 -7.43 9.04
N ASP A 26 13.13 -6.74 9.94
CA ASP A 26 11.93 -7.24 10.63
C ASP A 26 10.63 -7.06 9.82
N GLY A 27 10.69 -6.46 8.62
CA GLY A 27 9.54 -6.25 7.74
C GLY A 27 8.82 -4.91 7.91
N LEU A 28 9.18 -4.09 8.90
CA LEU A 28 8.60 -2.75 9.04
C LEU A 28 8.98 -1.87 7.85
N ALA A 29 7.99 -1.23 7.23
CA ALA A 29 8.23 -0.27 6.16
C ALA A 29 9.04 0.93 6.69
N LEU A 30 10.10 1.29 5.97
CA LEU A 30 10.92 2.45 6.34
C LEU A 30 10.11 3.74 6.19
N SER A 31 10.04 4.51 7.27
CA SER A 31 9.31 5.77 7.31
C SER A 31 9.95 6.70 8.34
N SER A 32 10.09 7.98 8.00
CA SER A 32 10.58 9.00 8.94
C SER A 32 9.70 9.11 10.19
N ARG A 33 8.43 8.70 10.10
CA ARG A 33 7.47 8.69 11.22
C ARG A 33 7.74 7.58 12.23
N ASN A 34 8.51 6.56 11.88
CA ASN A 34 8.89 5.49 12.83
C ASN A 34 9.69 6.05 14.02
N ARG A 35 10.26 7.26 13.88
CA ARG A 35 10.93 7.99 14.98
C ARG A 35 10.00 8.39 16.14
N TYR A 36 8.68 8.36 15.94
CA TYR A 36 7.69 8.69 16.96
C TYR A 36 7.30 7.49 17.80
N LEU A 37 7.67 6.28 17.38
CA LEU A 37 7.39 5.06 18.11
C LEU A 37 8.32 4.98 19.32
N THR A 38 7.74 4.65 20.46
CA THR A 38 8.50 4.11 21.59
C THR A 38 9.14 2.77 21.21
N GLU A 39 10.07 2.29 22.03
CA GLU A 39 10.73 1.00 21.79
C GLU A 39 9.73 -0.17 21.73
N GLY A 40 8.73 -0.18 22.63
CA GLY A 40 7.67 -1.18 22.63
C GLY A 40 6.80 -1.12 21.38
N GLU A 41 6.34 0.07 20.97
CA GLU A 41 5.54 0.23 19.75
C GLU A 41 6.36 -0.13 18.50
N ARG A 42 7.66 0.18 18.48
CA ARG A 42 8.55 -0.19 17.38
C ARG A 42 8.71 -1.71 17.27
N ALA A 43 8.77 -2.42 18.39
CA ALA A 43 8.82 -3.88 18.40
C ALA A 43 7.51 -4.51 17.90
N GLU A 44 6.36 -3.88 18.16
CA GLU A 44 5.05 -4.34 17.69
C GLU A 44 4.76 -3.99 16.22
N ALA A 45 5.24 -2.85 15.73
CA ALA A 45 4.91 -2.30 14.41
C ALA A 45 5.04 -3.25 13.20
N PRO A 46 6.02 -4.19 13.13
CA PRO A 46 6.09 -5.18 12.05
C PRO A 46 4.84 -6.06 11.90
N ALA A 47 4.07 -6.27 12.96
CA ALA A 47 2.86 -7.09 12.95
C ALA A 47 1.83 -6.63 11.91
N LEU A 48 1.76 -5.32 11.63
CA LEU A 48 0.88 -4.78 10.59
C LEU A 48 1.22 -5.36 9.21
N TYR A 49 2.50 -5.45 8.87
CA TYR A 49 2.89 -6.01 7.58
C TYR A 49 2.63 -7.51 7.50
N ALA A 50 2.88 -8.24 8.60
CA ALA A 50 2.56 -9.67 8.69
C ALA A 50 1.07 -9.94 8.41
N GLU A 51 0.17 -9.16 9.01
CA GLU A 51 -1.27 -9.30 8.77
C GLU A 51 -1.66 -8.93 7.33
N LEU A 52 -1.06 -7.89 6.75
CA LEU A 52 -1.29 -7.55 5.34
C LEU A 52 -0.86 -8.70 4.40
N GLN A 53 0.27 -9.35 4.69
CA GLN A 53 0.73 -10.51 3.93
C GLN A 53 -0.21 -11.70 4.10
N HIS A 54 -0.63 -11.99 5.33
CA HIS A 54 -1.58 -13.06 5.62
C HIS A 54 -2.92 -12.86 4.89
N ILE A 55 -3.48 -11.64 4.90
CA ILE A 55 -4.67 -11.30 4.13
C ILE A 55 -4.43 -11.47 2.62
N GLY A 56 -3.29 -11.00 2.11
CA GLY A 56 -2.90 -11.15 0.71
C GLY A 56 -2.84 -12.60 0.26
N GLN A 57 -2.25 -13.48 1.08
CA GLN A 57 -2.19 -14.91 0.83
C GLN A 57 -3.58 -15.55 0.80
N ARG A 58 -4.45 -15.22 1.77
CA ARG A 58 -5.82 -15.73 1.80
C ARG A 58 -6.64 -15.29 0.59
N LEU A 59 -6.45 -14.06 0.12
CA LEU A 59 -7.08 -13.55 -1.11
C LEU A 59 -6.58 -14.31 -2.34
N ALA A 60 -5.27 -14.55 -2.45
CA ALA A 60 -4.69 -15.31 -3.55
C ALA A 60 -5.19 -16.76 -3.59
N GLN A 61 -5.53 -17.33 -2.43
CA GLN A 61 -6.12 -18.67 -2.28
C GLN A 61 -7.65 -18.69 -2.47
N GLY A 62 -8.28 -17.55 -2.77
CA GLY A 62 -9.73 -17.44 -2.98
C GLY A 62 -10.58 -17.44 -1.71
N GLY A 63 -9.97 -17.38 -0.52
CA GLY A 63 -10.64 -17.52 0.78
C GLY A 63 -11.34 -16.26 1.31
N LEU A 64 -11.27 -15.14 0.58
CA LEU A 64 -11.90 -13.87 0.95
C LEU A 64 -12.58 -13.26 -0.29
N ARG A 65 -13.90 -13.43 -0.43
CA ARG A 65 -14.70 -12.64 -1.37
C ARG A 65 -15.12 -11.34 -0.69
N GLY A 66 -14.46 -10.23 -1.02
CA GLY A 66 -14.96 -8.91 -0.69
C GLY A 66 -16.22 -8.56 -1.50
N PRO A 67 -17.03 -7.58 -1.05
CA PRO A 67 -18.15 -7.09 -1.85
C PRO A 67 -17.64 -6.59 -3.21
N ALA A 68 -18.45 -6.79 -4.26
CA ALA A 68 -18.10 -6.31 -5.60
C ALA A 68 -17.79 -4.80 -5.56
N PRO A 69 -16.71 -4.33 -6.19
CA PRO A 69 -16.43 -2.90 -6.23
C PRO A 69 -17.61 -2.17 -6.87
N PRO A 70 -17.97 -0.96 -6.38
CA PRO A 70 -19.04 -0.19 -6.99
C PRO A 70 -18.72 0.06 -8.47
N ALA A 71 -19.75 -0.04 -9.32
CA ALA A 71 -19.61 0.22 -10.74
C ALA A 71 -19.00 1.61 -10.95
N ARG A 72 -17.90 1.70 -11.70
CA ARG A 72 -17.33 3.00 -12.06
C ARG A 72 -18.34 3.71 -12.97
N PRO A 73 -18.66 4.99 -12.74
CA PRO A 73 -19.41 5.75 -13.73
C PRO A 73 -18.58 5.79 -15.01
N GLU A 74 -19.21 5.44 -16.14
CA GLU A 74 -18.62 5.63 -17.46
C GLU A 74 -18.36 7.14 -17.63
N ALA A 75 -17.10 7.50 -17.88
CA ALA A 75 -16.75 8.89 -18.17
C ALA A 75 -17.26 9.24 -19.58
N PRO A 76 -17.80 10.46 -19.80
CA PRO A 76 -18.15 10.94 -21.13
C PRO A 76 -16.93 11.11 -22.03
#